data_AF-A0A199VNM3-F1
#
_entry.id   AF-A0A199VNM3-F1
#
_cell.length_a   1.000
_cell.length_b   1.000
_cell.length_c   1.000
_cell.angle_alpha   90.00
_cell.angle_beta   90.00
_cell.angle_gamma   90.00
#
_symmetry.space_group_name_H-M   'P 1'
#
loop_
_entity.id
_entity.type
_entity.pdbx_description
1 polymer ?
#
loop_
_entity_poly.entity_id
_entity_poly.type
_entity_poly.pdbx_seq_one_letter_code
_entity_poly.pdbx_strand_id
1 'polypeptide(L)' 'MERFAVRAELLGRPAFVELLRRSAAEYGYEQRGVLRIPCPVPLFRRLLLLSFSHDHHHAAADPAVHELFRSLPDD' A
#
# COMPACT_ATOMS: atom_id res chain seq x y z
N MET A 1 9.33 11.56 -10.20
CA MET A 1 8.64 11.88 -8.93
C MET A 1 7.17 12.14 -9.26
N GLU A 2 6.26 11.27 -8.81
CA GLU A 2 4.81 11.44 -8.96
C GLU A 2 4.21 11.67 -7.56
N ARG A 3 3.25 12.60 -7.43
CA ARG A 3 2.60 12.93 -6.16
C ARG A 3 1.13 12.58 -6.24
N PHE A 4 0.62 11.88 -5.23
CA PHE A 4 -0.77 11.48 -5.15
C PHE A 4 -1.42 12.12 -3.93
N ALA A 5 -2.53 12.82 -4.12
CA ALA A 5 -3.40 13.25 -3.04
C ALA A 5 -4.46 12.16 -2.82
N VAL A 6 -4.50 11.63 -1.61
CA VAL A 6 -5.38 10.52 -1.24
C VAL A 6 -6.10 10.86 0.05
N ARG A 7 -7.29 10.29 0.24
CA ARG A 7 -7.99 10.43 1.51
C ARG A 7 -7.26 9.68 2.62
N ALA A 8 -7.17 10.27 3.80
CA ALA A 8 -6.46 9.67 4.93
C ALA A 8 -7.08 8.33 5.35
N GLU A 9 -8.39 8.17 5.18
CA GLU A 9 -9.11 6.91 5.45
C GLU A 9 -8.59 5.72 4.63
N LEU A 10 -7.91 5.96 3.50
CA LEU A 10 -7.30 4.89 2.72
C LEU A 10 -6.15 4.19 3.48
N LEU A 11 -5.48 4.87 4.41
CA LEU A 11 -4.41 4.27 5.22
C LEU A 11 -4.91 3.12 6.10
N GLY A 12 -6.18 3.14 6.49
CA GLY A 12 -6.82 2.04 7.23
C GLY A 12 -7.30 0.90 6.35
N ARG A 13 -7.20 1.02 5.02
CA ARG A 13 -7.61 -0.06 4.10
C ARG A 13 -6.56 -1.17 4.12
N PRO A 14 -6.95 -2.45 4.00
CA PRO A 14 -6.02 -3.56 4.20
C PRO A 14 -4.80 -3.55 3.28
N ALA A 15 -4.98 -3.13 2.02
CA ALA A 15 -3.87 -2.98 1.07
C ALA A 15 -2.84 -1.94 1.52
N PHE A 16 -3.28 -0.84 2.11
CA PHE A 16 -2.39 0.17 2.70
C PHE A 16 -1.78 -0.33 4.01
N VAL A 17 -2.54 -1.02 4.86
CA VAL A 17 -2.00 -1.61 6.08
C VAL A 17 -0.85 -2.58 5.78
N GLU A 18 -0.96 -3.38 4.71
CA GLU A 18 0.12 -4.26 4.27
C GLU A 18 1.36 -3.49 3.80
N LEU A 19 1.18 -2.39 3.04
CA LEU A 19 2.28 -1.48 2.70
C LEU A 19 2.97 -0.88 3.92
N LEU A 20 2.19 -0.47 4.92
CA LEU A 20 2.69 0.09 6.17
C LEU A 20 3.47 -0.96 6.98
N ARG A 21 3.00 -2.22 7.00
CA ARG A 21 3.71 -3.32 7.64
C ARG A 21 5.06 -3.61 6.99
N ARG A 22 5.11 -3.63 5.65
CA ARG A 22 6.38 -3.80 4.92
C ARG A 22 7.34 -2.66 5.17
N SER A 23 6.84 -1.42 5.13
CA SER A 23 7.61 -0.22 5.50
C SER A 23 8.20 -0.34 6.91
N ALA A 24 7.41 -0.77 7.89
CA ALA A 24 7.89 -0.98 9.25
C ALA A 24 8.92 -2.12 9.35
N ALA A 25 8.75 -3.20 8.58
CA ALA A 25 9.70 -4.31 8.54
C ALA A 25 11.05 -3.91 7.92
N GLU A 26 11.03 -3.08 6.88
CA GLU A 26 12.25 -2.67 6.15
C GLU A 26 12.97 -1.50 6.84
N TYR A 27 12.22 -0.52 7.36
CA TYR A 27 12.79 0.72 7.87
C TYR A 27 12.63 0.94 9.37
N GLY A 28 11.87 0.08 10.06
CA GLY A 28 11.55 0.27 11.48
C GLY A 28 10.61 1.46 11.76
N TYR A 29 10.37 1.71 13.05
CA TYR A 29 9.50 2.80 13.52
C TYR A 29 10.26 4.07 13.92
N GLU A 30 11.60 4.04 13.90
CA GLU A 30 12.45 5.17 14.31
C GLU A 30 12.56 6.26 13.22
N GLN A 31 11.86 6.09 12.09
CA GLN A 31 11.82 7.07 11.02
C GLN A 31 11.29 8.42 11.54
N ARG A 32 12.05 9.49 11.32
CA ARG A 32 11.65 10.85 11.68
C ARG A 32 11.21 11.61 10.43
N GLY A 33 10.05 12.27 10.50
CA GLY A 33 9.50 13.06 9.40
C GLY A 33 8.57 12.26 8.50
N VAL A 34 8.87 12.22 7.20
CA VAL A 34 7.99 11.55 6.22
C VAL A 34 8.12 10.03 6.29
N LEU A 35 7.00 9.33 6.19
CA LEU A 35 6.96 7.88 6.09
C LEU A 35 7.48 7.42 4.73
N ARG A 36 8.42 6.46 4.73
CA ARG A 36 8.91 5.84 3.48
C ARG A 36 8.21 4.52 3.27
N ILE A 37 7.63 4.31 2.10
CA ILE A 37 6.98 3.05 1.75
C ILE A 37 7.74 2.38 0.60
N PRO A 38 8.18 1.12 0.76
CA PRO A 38 8.84 0.36 -0.30
C PRO A 38 7.79 -0.10 -1.31
N CYS A 39 7.39 0.82 -2.18
CA CYS A 39 6.35 0.59 -3.17
C CYS A 39 6.68 1.33 -4.46
N PRO A 40 6.87 0.60 -5.58
CA PRO A 40 7.08 1.24 -6.87
C PRO A 40 5.82 1.99 -7.30
N VAL A 41 6.00 3.13 -7.97
CA VAL A 41 4.92 4.05 -8.38
C VAL A 41 3.80 3.36 -9.18
N PRO A 42 4.08 2.48 -10.17
CA PRO A 42 3.04 1.79 -10.92
C PRO A 42 2.13 0.91 -10.05
N LEU A 43 2.70 0.31 -9.00
CA LEU A 43 1.95 -0.51 -8.05
C LEU A 43 1.04 0.35 -7.19
N PHE A 44 1.59 1.46 -6.68
CA PHE A 44 0.79 2.41 -5.90
C PHE A 44 -0.42 2.89 -6.69
N ARG A 45 -0.25 3.15 -8.00
CA ARG A 45 -1.34 3.51 -8.91
C ARG A 45 -2.42 2.43 -9.01
N ARG A 46 -2.03 1.17 -9.16
CA ARG A 46 -2.98 0.03 -9.19
C ARG A 46 -3.71 -0.12 -7.86
N LEU A 47 -2.99 -0.01 -6.75
CA LEU A 47 -3.56 -0.11 -5.41
C LEU A 47 -4.60 0.99 -5.16
N LEU A 48 -4.33 2.21 -5.61
CA LEU A 48 -5.31 3.29 -5.58
C LEU A 48 -6.56 2.96 -6.40
N LEU A 49 -6.41 2.47 -7.63
CA LEU A 49 -7.55 2.09 -8.49
C LEU A 49 -8.43 1.00 -7.84
N LEU A 50 -7.80 -0.01 -7.23
CA LEU A 50 -8.52 -1.06 -6.50
C LEU A 50 -9.25 -0.50 -5.28
N SER A 51 -8.62 0.44 -4.58
CA SER A 51 -9.17 1.07 -3.37
C SER A 51 -10.35 2.02 -3.65
N PHE A 52 -10.47 2.54 -4.87
CA PHE A 52 -11.62 3.33 -5.31
C PHE A 52 -12.80 2.47 -5.79
N SER A 53 -12.58 1.17 -6.04
CA SER A 53 -13.56 0.30 -6.69
C SER A 53 -14.36 -0.60 -5.75
N HIS A 54 -14.01 -0.69 -4.45
CA HIS A 54 -14.63 -1.65 -3.53
C HIS A 54 -15.29 -1.02 -2.29
N ASP A 55 -16.59 -1.24 -2.18
CA ASP A 55 -17.40 -1.01 -0.99
C ASP A 55 -17.15 -2.12 0.04
N HIS A 56 -16.77 -1.72 1.26
CA HIS A 56 -16.72 -2.41 2.57
C HIS A 56 -16.63 -3.95 2.71
N HIS A 57 -16.17 -4.74 1.74
CA HIS A 57 -15.81 -6.14 1.97
C HIS A 57 -14.41 -6.26 2.59
N HIS A 58 -14.27 -7.22 3.50
CA HIS A 58 -13.18 -7.32 4.47
C HIS A 58 -11.88 -7.76 3.76
N ALA A 59 -11.20 -6.79 3.12
CA ALA A 59 -10.14 -7.00 2.13
C ALA A 59 -8.75 -7.35 2.69
N ALA A 60 -8.61 -7.77 3.95
CA ALA A 60 -7.34 -8.27 4.46
C ALA A 60 -6.94 -9.62 3.84
N ALA A 61 -7.89 -10.28 3.17
CA ALA A 61 -7.69 -11.51 2.43
C ALA A 61 -8.08 -11.37 0.94
N ASP A 62 -8.09 -10.15 0.39
CA ASP A 62 -8.34 -10.00 -1.05
C ASP A 62 -7.14 -10.61 -1.81
N PRO A 63 -7.36 -11.71 -2.56
CA PRO A 63 -6.28 -12.44 -3.19
C PRO A 63 -5.62 -11.62 -4.31
N ALA A 64 -6.34 -10.67 -4.91
CA ALA A 64 -5.80 -9.84 -5.97
C ALA A 64 -4.74 -8.87 -5.42
N VAL A 65 -4.95 -8.27 -4.25
CA VAL A 65 -3.91 -7.43 -3.65
C VAL A 65 -2.71 -8.26 -3.22
N HIS A 66 -2.93 -9.45 -2.65
CA HIS A 66 -1.83 -10.33 -2.24
C HIS A 66 -0.99 -10.80 -3.44
N GLU A 67 -1.63 -11.21 -4.54
CA GLU A 67 -0.95 -11.61 -5.78
C GLU A 67 -0.17 -10.45 -6.41
N LEU A 68 -0.75 -9.25 -6.38
CA LEU A 68 -0.11 -8.03 -6.88
C LEU A 68 1.15 -7.71 -6.08
N PHE A 69 1.13 -7.91 -4.75
CA PHE A 69 2.29 -7.77 -3.90
C PHE A 69 3.32 -8.91 -4.02
N ARG A 70 2.90 -10.12 -4.39
CA ARG A 70 3.81 -11.26 -4.63
C ARG A 70 4.51 -11.18 -5.98
N SER A 71 3.93 -10.44 -6.92
CA SER A 71 4.47 -10.25 -8.27
C SER A 71 5.44 -9.06 -8.38
N LEU A 72 5.80 -8.40 -7.27
CA LEU A 72 6.83 -7.36 -7.30
C LEU A 72 8.20 -7.97 -7.62
N PRO A 73 8.98 -7.36 -8.54
CA PRO A 73 10.41 -7.57 -8.56
C PRO A 73 11.04 -7.00 -7.28
N ASP A 74 12.02 -7.71 -6.71
CA ASP A 74 12.74 -7.38 -5.47
C ASP A 74 13.87 -6.34 -5.68
N ASP A 75 13.85 -5.61 -6.81
CA ASP A 75 14.97 -4.76 -7.26
C ASP A 75 15.24 -3.55 -6.35
#